data_AF-A0A0W8E2D7-F1
#
_entry.id   AF-A0A0W8E2D7-F1
#
_cell.length_a   1.000
_cell.length_b   1.000
_cell.length_c   1.000
_cell.angle_alpha   90.00
_cell.angle_beta   90.00
_cell.angle_gamma   90.00
#
_symmetry.space_group_name_H-M   'P 1'
#
loop_
_entity.id
_entity.type
_entity.pdbx_description
1 polymer ?
#
loop_
_entity_poly.entity_id
_entity_poly.type
_entity_poly.pdbx_seq_one_letter_code
_entity_poly.pdbx_strand_id
1 'polypeptide(L)'
;MKAFLMYKDQDFDINQALPVNEQDLIQDLELTTLFNAMAQGDQFLFDVAKKVVLCGVSDLNIILYRQNILKDCIKNSPIVRDIYDIAVEAIESEKKHYYGLLKRYPEAILRRSIEVMQMFVVMLKKLKSISYEYDDKFESEGFTVFFSMLKKELGDDYIGSIENHLRDLKLRDGLVISATLGKGNKGTDYSLLKKPDKKQSWIQRIFAHKTPAYAYYISDRDESGFRALAELKNQGINLVANAFAQSNDHILCFFKMLRMELAFYVGCLNLHRILNQ
;
A
#
# COMPACT_ATOMS: atom_id res chain seq x y z
N MET A 1 -6.46 -5.16 5.13
CA MET A 1 -6.74 -5.93 3.89
C MET A 1 -5.81 -7.12 3.82
N LYS A 2 -6.35 -8.31 3.52
CA LYS A 2 -5.62 -9.59 3.40
C LYS A 2 -6.11 -10.33 2.16
N ALA A 3 -5.22 -10.98 1.40
CA ALA A 3 -5.57 -11.64 0.16
C ALA A 3 -6.16 -13.04 0.38
N PHE A 4 -5.50 -13.86 1.21
CA PHE A 4 -5.94 -15.22 1.57
C PHE A 4 -6.24 -16.10 0.35
N LEU A 5 -5.41 -16.03 -0.67
CA LEU A 5 -5.48 -16.87 -1.86
C LEU A 5 -4.65 -18.16 -1.70
N MET A 6 -3.63 -18.19 -0.84
CA MET A 6 -2.83 -19.41 -0.61
C MET A 6 -3.31 -20.24 0.59
N TYR A 7 -3.94 -19.59 1.56
CA TYR A 7 -4.57 -20.18 2.74
C TYR A 7 -5.80 -19.38 3.11
N LYS A 8 -6.73 -19.99 3.84
CA LYS A 8 -8.03 -19.39 4.18
C LYS A 8 -7.95 -18.36 5.31
N ASP A 9 -7.00 -18.53 6.22
CA ASP A 9 -6.96 -17.85 7.52
C ASP A 9 -5.56 -17.36 7.92
N GLN A 10 -4.58 -17.48 7.02
CA GLN A 10 -3.20 -17.04 7.27
C GLN A 10 -2.52 -16.52 6.00
N ASP A 11 -1.50 -15.67 6.19
CA ASP A 11 -0.66 -15.19 5.08
C ASP A 11 0.32 -16.30 4.64
N PHE A 12 0.71 -16.29 3.37
CA PHE A 12 1.82 -17.13 2.91
C PHE A 12 3.17 -16.56 3.35
N ASP A 13 3.97 -17.38 4.04
CA ASP A 13 5.32 -17.03 4.48
C ASP A 13 6.40 -17.57 3.53
N ILE A 14 6.92 -16.69 2.68
CA ILE A 14 8.05 -17.01 1.79
C ILE A 14 9.36 -17.27 2.55
N ASN A 15 9.50 -16.76 3.78
CA ASN A 15 10.72 -16.87 4.59
C ASN A 15 10.72 -18.12 5.49
N GLN A 16 9.69 -18.97 5.41
CA GLN A 16 9.67 -20.24 6.13
C GLN A 16 10.97 -21.04 5.83
N ALA A 17 11.40 -21.93 6.71
CA ALA A 17 12.50 -22.85 6.37
C ALA A 17 12.06 -23.85 5.28
N LEU A 18 12.97 -24.22 4.39
CA LEU A 18 12.76 -25.34 3.45
C LEU A 18 13.00 -26.67 4.19
N PRO A 19 12.37 -27.78 3.74
CA PRO A 19 12.62 -29.09 4.35
C PRO A 19 14.08 -29.49 4.19
N VAL A 20 14.59 -30.29 5.13
CA VAL A 20 16.02 -30.66 5.18
C VAL A 20 16.47 -31.42 3.93
N ASN A 21 15.57 -32.20 3.32
CA ASN A 21 15.78 -32.97 2.11
C ASN A 21 15.46 -32.18 0.82
N GLU A 22 15.46 -30.86 0.85
CA GLU A 22 15.10 -30.05 -0.34
C GLU A 22 15.97 -30.33 -1.57
N GLN A 23 17.27 -30.58 -1.39
CA GLN A 23 18.19 -30.82 -2.50
C GLN A 23 17.88 -32.16 -3.18
N ASP A 24 17.66 -33.21 -2.38
CA ASP A 24 17.26 -34.52 -2.86
C ASP A 24 15.93 -34.44 -3.60
N LEU A 25 14.93 -33.72 -3.06
CA LEU A 25 13.63 -33.54 -3.74
C LEU A 25 13.76 -32.81 -5.08
N ILE A 26 14.59 -31.76 -5.15
CA ILE A 26 14.80 -31.01 -6.39
C ILE A 26 15.45 -31.90 -7.45
N GLN A 27 16.45 -32.69 -7.04
CA GLN A 27 17.19 -33.58 -7.93
C GLN A 27 16.33 -34.76 -8.39
N ASP A 28 15.76 -35.52 -7.46
CA ASP A 28 15.05 -36.77 -7.75
C ASP A 28 13.79 -36.55 -8.60
N LEU A 29 13.11 -35.41 -8.42
CA LEU A 29 11.90 -35.07 -9.16
C LEU A 29 12.16 -34.07 -10.30
N GLU A 30 13.42 -33.73 -10.58
CA GLU A 30 13.83 -32.77 -11.62
C GLU A 30 13.06 -31.42 -11.55
N LEU A 31 12.80 -30.95 -10.31
CA LEU A 31 11.91 -29.81 -10.08
C LEU A 31 12.45 -28.49 -10.62
N THR A 32 13.76 -28.40 -10.88
CA THR A 32 14.36 -27.24 -11.55
C THR A 32 13.69 -26.97 -12.90
N THR A 33 13.35 -28.04 -13.65
CA THR A 33 12.65 -27.92 -14.94
C THR A 33 11.24 -27.34 -14.75
N LEU A 34 10.52 -27.83 -13.73
CA LEU A 34 9.20 -27.32 -13.35
C LEU A 34 9.24 -25.84 -12.96
N PHE A 35 10.17 -25.46 -12.07
CA PHE A 35 10.30 -24.09 -11.59
C PHE A 35 10.67 -23.13 -12.71
N ASN A 36 11.56 -23.52 -13.63
CA ASN A 36 11.89 -22.72 -14.80
C ASN A 36 10.69 -22.51 -15.73
N ALA A 37 9.88 -23.56 -15.96
CA ALA A 37 8.67 -23.48 -16.77
C ALA A 37 7.61 -22.55 -16.14
N MET A 38 7.44 -22.62 -14.83
CA MET A 38 6.56 -21.71 -14.08
C MET A 38 7.08 -20.27 -14.11
N ALA A 39 8.39 -20.07 -13.98
CA ALA A 39 9.01 -18.75 -13.88
C ALA A 39 9.05 -17.97 -15.19
N GLN A 40 9.26 -18.64 -16.32
CA GLN A 40 9.49 -18.00 -17.63
C GLN A 40 10.57 -16.89 -17.57
N GLY A 41 11.61 -17.12 -16.78
CA GLY A 41 12.72 -16.19 -16.58
C GLY A 41 12.52 -15.15 -15.46
N ASP A 42 11.35 -15.10 -14.81
CA ASP A 42 11.12 -14.24 -13.63
C ASP A 42 11.63 -14.93 -12.36
N GLN A 43 12.70 -14.37 -11.77
CA GLN A 43 13.31 -14.89 -10.55
C GLN A 43 12.35 -14.93 -9.35
N PHE A 44 11.45 -13.93 -9.23
CA PHE A 44 10.49 -13.90 -8.13
C PHE A 44 9.47 -15.03 -8.24
N LEU A 45 8.98 -15.30 -9.45
CA LEU A 45 8.09 -16.45 -9.69
C LEU A 45 8.81 -17.78 -9.44
N PHE A 46 10.09 -17.88 -9.84
CA PHE A 46 10.92 -19.06 -9.57
C PHE A 46 11.01 -19.33 -8.06
N ASP A 47 11.38 -18.31 -7.28
CA ASP A 47 11.58 -18.44 -5.83
C ASP A 47 10.26 -18.81 -5.12
N VAL A 48 9.14 -18.18 -5.50
CA VAL A 48 7.82 -18.52 -4.95
C VAL A 48 7.41 -19.94 -5.33
N ALA A 49 7.55 -20.35 -6.60
CA ALA A 49 7.21 -21.70 -7.04
C ALA A 49 8.03 -22.76 -6.30
N LYS A 50 9.36 -22.57 -6.23
CA LYS A 50 10.26 -23.43 -5.47
C LYS A 50 9.78 -23.54 -4.02
N LYS A 51 9.46 -22.40 -3.40
CA LYS A 51 9.08 -22.36 -1.99
C LYS A 51 7.78 -23.12 -1.72
N VAL A 52 6.75 -22.85 -2.50
CA VAL A 52 5.42 -23.45 -2.33
C VAL A 52 5.46 -24.96 -2.55
N VAL A 53 6.12 -25.40 -3.62
CA VAL A 53 6.17 -26.83 -3.98
C VAL A 53 6.98 -27.63 -2.95
N LEU A 54 8.14 -27.13 -2.53
CA LEU A 54 9.01 -27.86 -1.59
C LEU A 54 8.48 -27.87 -0.16
N CYS A 55 7.83 -26.78 0.30
CA CYS A 55 7.23 -26.80 1.64
C CYS A 55 6.05 -27.78 1.72
N GLY A 56 5.33 -27.99 0.60
CA GLY A 56 4.22 -28.93 0.52
C GLY A 56 3.08 -28.62 1.51
N VAL A 57 1.94 -29.29 1.33
CA VAL A 57 0.85 -29.31 2.32
C VAL A 57 0.22 -30.70 2.29
N SER A 58 -0.03 -31.29 3.45
CA SER A 58 -0.71 -32.60 3.58
C SER A 58 -2.18 -32.47 3.98
N ASP A 59 -2.61 -31.28 4.40
CA ASP A 59 -4.00 -31.01 4.77
C ASP A 59 -4.89 -30.94 3.53
N LEU A 60 -5.89 -31.82 3.49
CA LEU A 60 -6.82 -31.94 2.37
C LEU A 60 -7.61 -30.65 2.11
N ASN A 61 -8.02 -29.93 3.16
CA ASN A 61 -8.81 -28.69 3.01
C ASN A 61 -7.96 -27.59 2.35
N ILE A 62 -6.68 -27.48 2.72
CA ILE A 62 -5.76 -26.51 2.10
C ILE A 62 -5.53 -26.87 0.64
N ILE A 63 -5.34 -28.16 0.32
CA ILE A 63 -5.16 -28.62 -1.06
C ILE A 63 -6.40 -28.28 -1.90
N LEU A 64 -7.60 -28.63 -1.43
CA LEU A 64 -8.85 -28.35 -2.14
C LEU A 64 -9.08 -26.84 -2.32
N TYR A 65 -8.76 -26.04 -1.30
CA TYR A 65 -8.85 -24.58 -1.36
C TYR A 65 -7.98 -24.01 -2.48
N ARG A 66 -6.69 -24.39 -2.52
CA ARG A 66 -5.76 -23.95 -3.58
C ARG A 66 -6.17 -24.45 -4.96
N GLN A 67 -6.67 -25.67 -5.07
CA GLN A 67 -7.18 -26.22 -6.33
C GLN A 67 -8.37 -25.43 -6.86
N ASN A 68 -9.31 -25.04 -5.99
CA ASN A 68 -10.46 -24.22 -6.39
C ASN A 68 -10.01 -22.83 -6.88
N ILE A 69 -9.05 -22.21 -6.21
CA ILE A 69 -8.48 -20.92 -6.66
C ILE A 69 -7.74 -21.08 -7.99
N LEU A 70 -6.96 -22.15 -8.17
CA LEU A 70 -6.28 -22.41 -9.43
C LEU A 70 -7.25 -22.62 -10.60
N LYS A 71 -8.40 -23.28 -10.39
CA LYS A 71 -9.44 -23.42 -11.41
C LYS A 71 -9.95 -22.06 -11.88
N ASP A 72 -10.24 -21.16 -10.94
CA ASP A 72 -10.63 -19.79 -11.23
C ASP A 72 -9.52 -19.03 -11.97
N CYS A 73 -8.27 -19.19 -11.54
CA CYS A 73 -7.12 -18.59 -12.23
C CYS A 73 -7.01 -19.04 -13.68
N ILE A 74 -7.20 -20.33 -13.95
CA ILE A 74 -7.15 -20.88 -15.31
C ILE A 74 -8.31 -20.31 -16.16
N LYS A 75 -9.54 -20.31 -15.61
CA LYS A 75 -10.75 -19.78 -16.27
C LYS A 75 -10.62 -18.28 -16.59
N ASN A 76 -10.01 -17.51 -15.68
CA ASN A 76 -9.96 -16.05 -15.72
C ASN A 76 -8.51 -15.50 -15.83
N SER A 77 -7.64 -16.20 -16.56
CA SER A 77 -6.19 -15.94 -16.64
C SER A 77 -5.81 -14.47 -16.91
N PRO A 78 -6.44 -13.75 -17.88
CA PRO A 78 -6.12 -12.34 -18.12
C PRO A 78 -6.35 -11.46 -16.88
N ILE A 79 -7.48 -11.66 -16.18
CA ILE A 79 -7.87 -10.85 -15.02
C ILE A 79 -6.91 -11.10 -13.85
N VAL A 80 -6.51 -12.37 -13.63
CA VAL A 80 -5.55 -12.70 -12.58
C VAL A 80 -4.17 -12.09 -12.85
N ARG A 81 -3.75 -12.04 -14.11
CA ARG A 81 -2.52 -11.35 -14.51
C ARG A 81 -2.63 -9.84 -14.30
N ASP A 82 -3.77 -9.22 -14.63
CA ASP A 82 -3.98 -7.79 -14.36
C ASP A 82 -3.89 -7.47 -12.85
N ILE A 83 -4.46 -8.31 -11.98
CA ILE A 83 -4.34 -8.12 -10.52
C ILE A 83 -2.88 -8.26 -10.07
N TYR A 84 -2.15 -9.25 -10.60
CA TYR A 84 -0.73 -9.43 -10.30
C TYR A 84 0.10 -8.23 -10.76
N ASP A 85 -0.14 -7.73 -11.97
CA ASP A 85 0.56 -6.61 -12.57
C ASP A 85 0.30 -5.31 -11.80
N ILE A 86 -0.93 -5.08 -11.32
CA ILE A 86 -1.23 -3.96 -10.42
C ILE A 86 -0.41 -4.05 -9.13
N ALA A 87 -0.27 -5.24 -8.55
CA ALA A 87 0.53 -5.43 -7.34
C ALA A 87 2.02 -5.18 -7.60
N VAL A 88 2.56 -5.64 -8.74
CA VAL A 88 3.93 -5.35 -9.17
C VAL A 88 4.13 -3.85 -9.41
N GLU A 89 3.25 -3.20 -10.18
CA GLU A 89 3.29 -1.77 -10.49
C GLU A 89 3.28 -0.92 -9.22
N ALA A 90 2.43 -1.26 -8.23
CA ALA A 90 2.36 -0.56 -6.95
C ALA A 90 3.68 -0.64 -6.18
N ILE A 91 4.30 -1.83 -6.11
CA ILE A 91 5.56 -2.05 -5.39
C ILE A 91 6.72 -1.33 -6.09
N GLU A 92 6.80 -1.41 -7.42
CA GLU A 92 7.86 -0.78 -8.19
C GLU A 92 7.74 0.74 -8.20
N SER A 93 6.52 1.26 -8.27
CA SER A 93 6.26 2.69 -8.22
C SER A 93 6.67 3.27 -6.87
N GLU A 94 6.41 2.59 -5.75
CA GLU A 94 6.89 3.04 -4.43
C GLU A 94 8.43 3.10 -4.38
N LYS A 95 9.12 2.06 -4.86
CA LYS A 95 10.59 2.01 -4.90
C LYS A 95 11.18 3.20 -5.64
N LYS A 96 10.59 3.62 -6.77
CA LYS A 96 11.04 4.81 -7.52
C LYS A 96 10.95 6.10 -6.70
N HIS A 97 9.93 6.23 -5.85
CA HIS A 97 9.80 7.37 -4.93
C HIS A 97 10.78 7.28 -3.74
N TYR A 98 11.31 6.08 -3.43
CA TYR A 98 12.29 5.85 -2.36
C TYR A 98 13.68 6.46 -2.68
N TYR A 99 14.13 6.40 -3.94
CA TYR A 99 15.50 6.77 -4.33
C TYR A 99 15.80 8.29 -4.30
N GLY A 100 14.78 9.15 -4.19
CA GLY A 100 14.96 10.61 -4.41
C GLY A 100 15.25 11.47 -3.18
N LEU A 101 15.02 11.03 -1.94
CA LEU A 101 14.87 11.95 -0.80
C LEU A 101 15.39 11.40 0.54
N LEU A 102 16.72 11.20 0.64
CA LEU A 102 17.46 10.77 1.85
C LEU A 102 17.40 11.74 3.07
N LYS A 103 16.52 12.74 3.09
CA LYS A 103 16.46 13.73 4.17
C LYS A 103 15.45 13.33 5.25
N ARG A 104 15.94 13.18 6.49
CA ARG A 104 15.19 12.76 7.68
C ARG A 104 14.58 13.95 8.43
N TYR A 105 13.67 14.71 7.81
CA TYR A 105 12.90 15.73 8.54
C TYR A 105 11.40 15.64 8.19
N PRO A 106 10.50 15.99 9.15
CA PRO A 106 9.06 15.74 9.02
C PRO A 106 8.40 16.25 7.75
N GLU A 107 8.77 17.44 7.26
CA GLU A 107 8.21 17.98 6.02
C GLU A 107 8.57 17.15 4.78
N ALA A 108 9.81 16.67 4.68
CA ALA A 108 10.22 15.81 3.58
C ALA A 108 9.49 14.45 3.63
N ILE A 109 9.34 13.89 4.84
CA ILE A 109 8.59 12.66 5.08
C ILE A 109 7.14 12.85 4.67
N LEU A 110 6.47 13.90 5.16
CA LEU A 110 5.06 14.17 4.84
C LEU A 110 4.83 14.32 3.34
N ARG A 111 5.64 15.13 2.64
CA ARG A 111 5.52 15.34 1.20
C ARG A 111 5.64 14.03 0.43
N ARG A 112 6.68 13.24 0.72
CA ARG A 112 6.87 11.92 0.11
C ARG A 112 5.68 11.02 0.39
N SER A 113 5.22 10.97 1.65
CA SER A 113 4.14 10.08 2.03
C SER A 113 2.82 10.43 1.32
N ILE A 114 2.56 11.72 1.07
CA ILE A 114 1.42 12.17 0.27
C ILE A 114 1.53 11.71 -1.19
N GLU A 115 2.71 11.81 -1.81
CA GLU A 115 2.95 11.37 -3.19
C GLU A 115 2.76 9.86 -3.34
N VAL A 116 3.36 9.07 -2.45
CA VAL A 116 3.22 7.61 -2.43
C VAL A 116 1.77 7.20 -2.19
N MET A 117 1.08 7.84 -1.25
CA MET A 117 -0.34 7.56 -0.97
C MET A 117 -1.23 7.86 -2.18
N GLN A 118 -0.97 8.96 -2.92
CA GLN A 118 -1.71 9.28 -4.14
C GLN A 118 -1.55 8.17 -5.20
N MET A 119 -0.33 7.67 -5.39
CA MET A 119 -0.07 6.54 -6.28
C MET A 119 -0.81 5.28 -5.82
N PHE A 120 -0.76 4.95 -4.53
CA PHE A 120 -1.47 3.79 -4.00
C PHE A 120 -2.99 3.88 -4.15
N VAL A 121 -3.59 5.06 -3.95
CA VAL A 121 -5.03 5.26 -4.18
C VAL A 121 -5.41 4.93 -5.63
N VAL A 122 -4.56 5.26 -6.60
CA VAL A 122 -4.78 4.88 -8.01
C VAL A 122 -4.77 3.37 -8.17
N MET A 123 -3.79 2.67 -7.59
CA MET A 123 -3.70 1.20 -7.69
C MET A 123 -4.85 0.49 -6.97
N LEU A 124 -5.26 0.98 -5.80
CA LEU A 124 -6.42 0.48 -5.06
C LEU A 124 -7.71 0.68 -5.85
N LYS A 125 -7.88 1.81 -6.54
CA LYS A 125 -9.01 2.04 -7.45
C LYS A 125 -9.04 1.04 -8.62
N LYS A 126 -7.89 0.71 -9.21
CA LYS A 126 -7.80 -0.34 -10.25
C LYS A 126 -8.28 -1.69 -9.72
N LEU A 127 -7.79 -2.11 -8.54
CA LEU A 127 -8.25 -3.36 -7.89
C LEU A 127 -9.74 -3.33 -7.56
N LYS A 128 -10.25 -2.21 -7.04
CA LYS A 128 -11.68 -2.00 -6.80
C LYS A 128 -12.47 -2.20 -8.09
N SER A 129 -12.07 -1.56 -9.19
CA SER A 129 -12.76 -1.70 -10.48
C SER A 129 -12.86 -3.15 -10.93
N ILE A 130 -11.75 -3.90 -10.88
CA ILE A 130 -11.72 -5.34 -11.18
C ILE A 130 -12.72 -6.11 -10.32
N SER A 131 -12.78 -5.81 -9.02
CA SER A 131 -13.71 -6.49 -8.12
C SER A 131 -15.19 -6.23 -8.46
N TYR A 132 -15.56 -5.07 -8.99
CA TYR A 132 -16.94 -4.78 -9.40
C TYR A 132 -17.29 -5.32 -10.77
N GLU A 133 -16.31 -5.40 -11.68
CA GLU A 133 -16.53 -5.79 -13.07
C GLU A 133 -16.54 -7.31 -13.27
N TYR A 134 -15.80 -8.05 -12.42
CA TYR A 134 -15.51 -9.46 -12.68
C TYR A 134 -15.81 -10.40 -11.51
N ASP A 135 -16.40 -9.97 -10.40
CA ASP A 135 -16.62 -10.87 -9.27
C ASP A 135 -17.54 -12.05 -9.58
N ASP A 136 -18.50 -11.86 -10.48
CA ASP A 136 -19.41 -12.90 -10.96
C ASP A 136 -18.74 -14.01 -11.77
N LYS A 137 -17.50 -13.79 -12.25
CA LYS A 137 -16.73 -14.77 -13.02
C LYS A 137 -15.95 -15.78 -12.17
N PHE A 138 -15.83 -15.51 -10.88
CA PHE A 138 -15.03 -16.30 -9.93
C PHE A 138 -15.95 -17.07 -8.97
N GLU A 139 -15.66 -18.36 -8.77
CA GLU A 139 -16.49 -19.27 -7.97
C GLU A 139 -15.78 -19.73 -6.69
N SER A 140 -14.46 -19.59 -6.62
CA SER A 140 -13.67 -20.01 -5.47
C SER A 140 -13.90 -19.10 -4.27
N GLU A 141 -14.00 -19.72 -3.10
CA GLU A 141 -14.16 -19.01 -1.82
C GLU A 141 -13.10 -17.91 -1.65
N GLY A 142 -11.84 -18.15 -2.04
CA GLY A 142 -10.77 -17.18 -1.90
C GLY A 142 -10.98 -15.91 -2.72
N PHE A 143 -11.32 -16.02 -4.01
CA PHE A 143 -11.58 -14.83 -4.83
C PHE A 143 -12.87 -14.12 -4.40
N THR A 144 -13.92 -14.86 -4.02
CA THR A 144 -15.15 -14.27 -3.48
C THR A 144 -14.87 -13.44 -2.22
N VAL A 145 -14.10 -13.99 -1.26
CA VAL A 145 -13.70 -13.28 -0.03
C VAL A 145 -12.81 -12.09 -0.35
N PHE A 146 -11.83 -12.26 -1.24
CA PHE A 146 -10.92 -11.19 -1.66
C PHE A 146 -11.66 -10.00 -2.29
N PHE A 147 -12.54 -10.25 -3.26
CA PHE A 147 -13.32 -9.19 -3.91
C PHE A 147 -14.32 -8.55 -2.95
N SER A 148 -14.99 -9.32 -2.09
CA SER A 148 -15.87 -8.78 -1.05
C SER A 148 -15.12 -7.85 -0.09
N MET A 149 -13.91 -8.26 0.32
CA MET A 149 -13.02 -7.44 1.14
C MET A 149 -12.64 -6.14 0.44
N LEU A 150 -12.25 -6.17 -0.85
CA LEU A 150 -11.93 -4.96 -1.60
C LEU A 150 -13.13 -4.00 -1.70
N LYS A 151 -14.33 -4.51 -2.02
CA LYS A 151 -15.55 -3.69 -2.10
C LYS A 151 -15.88 -3.03 -0.76
N LYS A 152 -15.73 -3.77 0.34
CA LYS A 152 -16.00 -3.29 1.70
C LYS A 152 -15.00 -2.24 2.15
N GLU A 153 -13.71 -2.52 2.01
CA GLU A 153 -12.64 -1.68 2.56
C GLU A 153 -12.34 -0.47 1.65
N LEU A 154 -12.68 -0.52 0.36
CA LEU A 154 -12.44 0.55 -0.62
C LEU A 154 -13.74 1.25 -1.07
N GLY A 155 -14.71 1.40 -0.17
CA GLY A 155 -15.94 2.17 -0.42
C GLY A 155 -15.67 3.59 -0.92
N ASP A 156 -16.62 4.18 -1.69
CA ASP A 156 -16.42 5.51 -2.28
C ASP A 156 -16.23 6.61 -1.22
N ASP A 157 -16.96 6.52 -0.10
CA ASP A 157 -16.79 7.44 1.03
C ASP A 157 -15.38 7.38 1.62
N TYR A 158 -14.82 6.18 1.74
CA TYR A 158 -13.46 5.99 2.24
C TYR A 158 -12.43 6.60 1.28
N ILE A 159 -12.52 6.29 -0.01
CA ILE A 159 -11.64 6.87 -1.04
C ILE A 159 -11.74 8.39 -1.07
N GLY A 160 -12.96 8.93 -1.04
CA GLY A 160 -13.19 10.38 -1.01
C GLY A 160 -12.58 11.04 0.23
N SER A 161 -12.65 10.36 1.39
CA SER A 161 -12.02 10.84 2.62
C SER A 161 -10.49 10.93 2.51
N ILE A 162 -9.85 9.92 1.89
CA ILE A 162 -8.39 9.92 1.66
C ILE A 162 -8.01 11.07 0.72
N GLU A 163 -8.73 11.24 -0.39
CA GLU A 163 -8.45 12.31 -1.35
C GLU A 163 -8.59 13.70 -0.75
N ASN A 164 -9.57 13.90 0.13
CA ASN A 164 -9.74 15.14 0.89
C ASN A 164 -8.56 15.37 1.85
N HIS A 165 -8.16 14.37 2.63
CA HIS A 165 -6.99 14.49 3.51
C HIS A 165 -5.69 14.76 2.72
N LEU A 166 -5.49 14.10 1.58
CA LEU A 166 -4.34 14.34 0.70
C LEU A 166 -4.31 15.76 0.14
N ARG A 167 -5.48 16.36 -0.09
CA ARG A 167 -5.61 17.75 -0.53
C ARG A 167 -5.26 18.72 0.60
N ASP A 168 -5.81 18.50 1.79
CA ASP A 168 -5.60 19.35 2.96
C ASP A 168 -4.12 19.35 3.41
N LEU A 169 -3.48 18.19 3.37
CA LEU A 169 -2.09 18.00 3.82
C LEU A 169 -1.03 18.52 2.84
N LYS A 170 -1.43 19.04 1.68
CA LYS A 170 -0.53 19.87 0.84
C LYS A 170 -0.24 21.23 1.48
N LEU A 171 -1.01 21.63 2.51
CA LEU A 171 -0.80 22.83 3.34
C LEU A 171 -0.62 24.14 2.55
N ARG A 172 -1.24 24.25 1.37
CA ARG A 172 -1.10 25.41 0.46
C ARG A 172 -1.56 26.73 1.09
N ASP A 173 -2.55 26.66 1.98
CA ASP A 173 -3.10 27.82 2.70
C ASP A 173 -2.37 28.13 4.02
N GLY A 174 -1.19 27.54 4.25
CA GLY A 174 -0.49 27.55 5.54
C GLY A 174 -1.05 26.52 6.53
N LEU A 175 -0.51 26.51 7.74
CA LEU A 175 -0.80 25.51 8.78
C LEU A 175 -1.38 26.16 10.04
N VAL A 176 -2.24 25.43 10.75
CA VAL A 176 -2.73 25.81 12.07
C VAL A 176 -2.23 24.74 13.04
N ILE A 177 -1.50 25.15 14.06
CA ILE A 177 -0.95 24.25 15.07
C ILE A 177 -1.38 24.72 16.46
N SER A 178 -1.73 23.78 17.34
CA SER A 178 -1.83 24.03 18.77
C SER A 178 -0.50 23.72 19.44
N ALA A 179 -0.27 24.36 20.59
CA ALA A 179 0.84 24.05 21.49
C ALA A 179 0.40 24.32 22.94
N THR A 180 1.05 23.65 23.89
CA THR A 180 0.92 23.89 25.33
C THR A 180 2.14 24.66 25.83
N LEU A 181 2.04 25.33 26.99
CA LEU A 181 3.20 25.97 27.63
C LEU A 181 3.95 24.94 28.48
N GLY A 182 5.20 24.69 28.12
CA GLY A 182 6.13 23.87 28.88
C GLY A 182 7.07 24.71 29.75
N LYS A 183 8.15 24.06 30.22
CA LYS A 183 9.14 24.66 31.10
C LYS A 183 9.78 25.90 30.46
N GLY A 184 9.78 27.01 31.19
CA GLY A 184 10.35 28.29 30.72
C GLY A 184 9.50 28.99 29.64
N ASN A 185 8.19 28.76 29.62
CA ASN A 185 7.23 29.32 28.66
C ASN A 185 7.54 28.97 27.19
N LYS A 186 8.26 27.88 26.96
CA LYS A 186 8.47 27.34 25.62
C LYS A 186 7.27 26.50 25.21
N GLY A 187 6.88 26.55 23.94
CA GLY A 187 5.81 25.70 23.43
C GLY A 187 6.20 24.22 23.44
N THR A 188 5.26 23.36 23.79
CA THR A 188 5.36 21.89 23.77
C THR A 188 4.08 21.29 23.17
N ASP A 189 4.05 19.97 22.96
CA ASP A 189 2.88 19.21 22.47
C ASP A 189 2.25 19.77 21.18
N TYR A 190 3.11 20.15 20.23
CA TYR A 190 2.67 20.70 18.95
C TYR A 190 1.82 19.69 18.18
N SER A 191 0.63 20.13 17.74
CA SER A 191 -0.31 19.28 16.99
C SER A 191 -0.93 20.05 15.83
N LEU A 192 -1.01 19.42 14.66
CA LEU A 192 -1.69 19.99 13.50
C LEU A 192 -3.21 19.99 13.72
N LEU A 193 -3.83 21.15 13.56
CA LEU A 193 -5.27 21.32 13.64
C LEU A 193 -5.87 21.33 12.23
N LYS A 194 -6.98 20.59 12.07
CA LYS A 194 -7.80 20.71 10.86
C LYS A 194 -8.38 22.12 10.83
N LYS A 195 -8.18 22.83 9.71
CA LYS A 195 -8.83 24.12 9.51
C LYS A 195 -10.34 23.89 9.45
N PRO A 196 -11.15 24.68 10.18
CA PRO A 196 -12.60 24.60 10.02
C PRO A 196 -12.95 24.87 8.55
N ASP A 197 -13.88 24.07 8.00
CA ASP A 197 -14.37 24.26 6.65
C ASP A 197 -14.81 25.71 6.49
N LYS A 198 -14.23 26.39 5.49
CA LYS A 198 -14.56 27.79 5.18
C LYS A 198 -15.98 27.83 4.60
N LYS A 199 -17.00 27.71 5.44
CA LYS A 199 -18.42 27.95 5.08
C LYS A 199 -18.72 29.43 4.84
N GLN A 200 -17.72 30.31 4.96
CA GLN A 200 -17.88 31.74 4.77
C GLN A 200 -17.58 32.13 3.32
N SER A 201 -18.57 32.77 2.68
CA SER A 201 -18.42 33.40 1.37
C SER A 201 -17.28 34.43 1.40
N TRP A 202 -16.56 34.58 0.29
CA TRP A 202 -15.48 35.57 0.12
C TRP A 202 -15.88 36.98 0.58
N ILE A 203 -17.16 37.35 0.40
CA ILE A 203 -17.76 38.61 0.85
C ILE A 203 -17.77 38.70 2.38
N GLN A 204 -18.20 37.63 3.07
CA GLN A 204 -18.25 37.59 4.54
C GLN A 204 -16.86 37.70 5.17
N ARG A 205 -15.81 37.24 4.49
CA ARG A 205 -14.41 37.37 4.95
C ARG A 205 -13.87 38.79 4.90
N ILE A 206 -14.34 39.61 3.95
CA ILE A 206 -13.93 41.01 3.82
C ILE A 206 -14.61 41.88 4.89
N PHE A 207 -15.85 41.53 5.27
CA PHE A 207 -16.66 42.26 6.26
C PHE A 207 -16.59 41.69 7.69
N ALA A 208 -15.92 40.54 7.91
CA ALA A 208 -15.74 39.99 9.24
C ALA A 208 -14.83 40.89 10.10
N HIS A 209 -15.28 41.21 11.31
CA HIS A 209 -14.45 41.87 12.32
C HIS A 209 -13.19 41.04 12.56
N LYS A 210 -12.02 41.60 12.20
CA LYS A 210 -10.73 40.97 12.51
C LYS A 210 -10.54 41.01 14.02
N THR A 211 -10.71 39.87 14.69
CA THR A 211 -10.17 39.68 16.04
C THR A 211 -8.69 40.06 16.02
N PRO A 212 -8.16 40.79 17.03
CA PRO A 212 -6.76 41.14 17.07
C PRO A 212 -5.92 39.87 17.08
N ALA A 213 -5.31 39.54 15.95
CA ALA A 213 -4.34 38.47 15.86
C ALA A 213 -2.98 39.09 16.11
N TYR A 214 -2.27 38.59 17.12
CA TYR A 214 -0.86 38.91 17.31
C TYR A 214 -0.08 38.30 16.14
N ALA A 215 0.18 39.11 15.11
CA ALA A 215 0.88 38.71 13.90
C ALA A 215 2.34 39.14 13.99
N TYR A 216 3.25 38.22 13.69
CA TYR A 216 4.67 38.49 13.54
C TYR A 216 5.08 38.28 12.07
N TYR A 217 5.84 39.23 11.53
CA TYR A 217 6.36 39.16 10.17
C TYR A 217 7.87 38.92 10.23
N ILE A 218 8.34 37.85 9.60
CA ILE A 218 9.76 37.56 9.46
C ILE A 218 10.28 38.34 8.26
N SER A 219 11.38 39.08 8.42
CA SER A 219 12.01 39.82 7.33
C SER A 219 12.61 38.85 6.30
N ASP A 220 12.55 39.19 5.01
CA ASP A 220 13.12 38.37 3.93
C ASP A 220 14.61 38.05 4.09
N ARG A 221 15.34 38.85 4.88
CA ARG A 221 16.78 38.65 5.16
C ARG A 221 17.06 37.91 6.48
N ASP A 222 16.05 37.60 7.28
CA ASP A 222 16.21 36.94 8.58
C ASP A 222 16.21 35.41 8.43
N GLU A 223 17.38 34.87 8.10
CA GLU A 223 17.57 33.43 7.94
C GLU A 223 17.26 32.66 9.23
N SER A 224 17.64 33.20 10.39
CA SER A 224 17.38 32.62 11.71
C SER A 224 15.88 32.48 12.00
N GLY A 225 15.09 33.50 11.68
CA GLY A 225 13.64 33.48 11.81
C GLY A 225 13.00 32.40 10.92
N PHE A 226 13.43 32.29 9.66
CA PHE A 226 12.95 31.23 8.76
C PHE A 226 13.30 29.83 9.26
N ARG A 227 14.51 29.64 9.82
CA ARG A 227 14.91 28.35 10.42
C ARG A 227 14.04 28.02 11.63
N ALA A 228 13.80 28.96 12.54
CA ALA A 228 12.94 28.75 13.71
C ALA A 228 11.48 28.43 13.31
N LEU A 229 10.94 29.12 12.30
CA LEU A 229 9.61 28.82 11.77
C LEU A 229 9.54 27.42 11.13
N ALA A 230 10.58 27.03 10.39
CA ALA A 230 10.67 25.70 9.80
C ALA A 230 10.74 24.59 10.88
N GLU A 231 11.46 24.81 11.97
CA GLU A 231 11.50 23.89 13.12
C GLU A 231 10.12 23.74 13.78
N LEU A 232 9.43 24.86 14.05
CA LEU A 232 8.06 24.84 14.59
C LEU A 232 7.09 24.11 13.67
N LYS A 233 7.18 24.37 12.36
CA LYS A 233 6.40 23.64 11.36
C LYS A 233 6.68 22.14 11.42
N ASN A 234 7.95 21.75 11.45
CA ASN A 234 8.35 20.34 11.51
C ASN A 234 7.81 19.65 12.77
N GLN A 235 7.83 20.32 13.92
CA GLN A 235 7.24 19.80 15.16
C GLN A 235 5.72 19.61 15.02
N GLY A 236 5.01 20.61 14.48
CA GLY A 236 3.56 20.55 14.32
C GLY A 236 3.04 19.49 13.35
N ILE A 237 3.82 19.14 12.32
CA ILE A 237 3.42 18.13 11.32
C ILE A 237 3.94 16.73 11.62
N ASN A 238 4.82 16.56 12.61
CA ASN A 238 5.52 15.30 12.86
C ASN A 238 4.57 14.10 13.06
N LEU A 239 3.50 14.28 13.82
CA LEU A 239 2.51 13.23 14.07
C LEU A 239 1.84 12.76 12.77
N VAL A 240 1.42 13.70 11.92
CA VAL A 240 0.75 13.39 10.65
C VAL A 240 1.73 12.80 9.65
N ALA A 241 2.97 13.30 9.61
CA ALA A 241 4.03 12.74 8.76
C ALA A 241 4.27 11.26 9.08
N ASN A 242 4.37 10.91 10.37
CA ASN A 242 4.56 9.54 10.83
C ASN A 242 3.33 8.67 10.53
N ALA A 243 2.12 9.15 10.81
CA ALA A 243 0.88 8.41 10.53
C ALA A 243 0.71 8.09 9.04
N PHE A 244 1.07 9.03 8.15
CA PHE A 244 1.04 8.82 6.70
C PHE A 244 2.12 7.84 6.23
N ALA A 245 3.33 7.93 6.79
CA ALA A 245 4.40 6.98 6.48
C ALA A 245 3.99 5.55 6.85
N GLN A 246 3.44 5.34 8.05
CA GLN A 246 2.94 4.04 8.50
C GLN A 246 1.78 3.53 7.63
N SER A 247 0.84 4.42 7.26
CA SER A 247 -0.25 4.06 6.36
C SER A 247 0.26 3.58 4.99
N ASN A 248 1.29 4.22 4.45
CA ASN A 248 1.94 3.77 3.22
C ASN A 248 2.61 2.40 3.38
N ASP A 249 3.29 2.17 4.50
CA ASP A 249 3.90 0.87 4.79
C ASP A 249 2.85 -0.24 4.86
N HIS A 250 1.69 0.03 5.48
CA HIS A 250 0.57 -0.93 5.54
C HIS A 250 0.02 -1.27 4.15
N ILE A 251 -0.17 -0.27 3.27
CA ILE A 251 -0.64 -0.51 1.90
C ILE A 251 0.42 -1.24 1.07
N LEU A 252 1.69 -0.88 1.22
CA LEU A 252 2.80 -1.58 0.57
C LEU A 252 2.86 -3.05 1.01
N CYS A 253 2.69 -3.34 2.30
CA CYS A 253 2.63 -4.70 2.82
C CYS A 253 1.47 -5.49 2.21
N PHE A 254 0.30 -4.86 2.01
CA PHE A 254 -0.82 -5.49 1.31
C PHE A 254 -0.45 -5.87 -0.14
N PHE A 255 0.14 -4.95 -0.92
CA PHE A 255 0.54 -5.27 -2.30
C PHE A 255 1.65 -6.33 -2.38
N LYS A 256 2.62 -6.31 -1.44
CA LYS A 256 3.66 -7.35 -1.35
C LYS A 256 3.07 -8.73 -1.09
N MET A 257 2.15 -8.84 -0.15
CA MET A 257 1.42 -10.07 0.15
C MET A 257 0.59 -10.54 -1.05
N LEU A 258 -0.18 -9.64 -1.66
CA LEU A 258 -1.00 -9.95 -2.84
C LEU A 258 -0.14 -10.49 -3.99
N ARG A 259 0.98 -9.82 -4.32
CA ARG A 259 1.93 -10.28 -5.32
C ARG A 259 2.48 -11.67 -4.98
N MET A 260 2.82 -11.90 -3.72
CA MET A 260 3.44 -13.15 -3.27
C MET A 260 2.47 -14.34 -3.38
N GLU A 261 1.21 -14.15 -2.96
CA GLU A 261 0.20 -15.20 -3.06
C GLU A 261 -0.23 -15.46 -4.51
N LEU A 262 -0.34 -14.42 -5.34
CA LEU A 262 -0.67 -14.57 -6.76
C LEU A 262 0.48 -15.14 -7.60
N ALA A 263 1.73 -14.91 -7.22
CA ALA A 263 2.89 -15.38 -7.98
C ALA A 263 2.88 -16.89 -8.20
N PHE A 264 2.47 -17.67 -7.19
CA PHE A 264 2.34 -19.12 -7.35
C PHE A 264 1.33 -19.46 -8.46
N TYR A 265 0.15 -18.83 -8.43
CA TYR A 265 -0.90 -19.07 -9.42
C TYR A 265 -0.51 -18.57 -10.81
N VAL A 266 0.17 -17.42 -10.93
CA VAL A 266 0.72 -16.94 -12.21
C VAL A 266 1.76 -17.93 -12.75
N GLY A 267 2.60 -18.49 -11.89
CA GLY A 267 3.52 -19.57 -12.25
C GLY A 267 2.79 -20.82 -12.76
N CYS A 268 1.70 -21.21 -12.12
CA CYS A 268 0.84 -22.29 -12.60
C CYS A 268 0.20 -21.97 -13.97
N LEU A 269 -0.23 -20.73 -14.21
CA LEU A 269 -0.75 -20.30 -15.51
C LEU A 269 0.31 -20.36 -16.62
N ASN A 270 1.55 -20.00 -16.29
CA ASN A 270 2.69 -20.11 -17.19
C ASN A 270 2.95 -21.57 -17.58
N LEU A 271 2.97 -22.47 -16.58
CA LEU A 271 3.13 -23.90 -16.80
C LEU A 271 1.97 -24.50 -17.60
N HIS A 272 0.73 -24.16 -17.24
CA HIS A 272 -0.48 -24.64 -17.93
C HIS A 272 -0.46 -24.29 -19.41
N ARG A 273 0.01 -23.08 -19.75
CA ARG A 273 0.20 -22.65 -21.15
C ARG A 273 1.23 -23.52 -21.88
N ILE A 274 2.34 -23.88 -21.23
CA ILE A 274 3.39 -24.73 -21.84
C ILE A 274 2.89 -26.15 -22.05
N LEU A 275 2.13 -26.70 -21.10
CA LEU A 275 1.62 -28.08 -21.18
C LEU A 275 0.48 -28.28 -22.19
N ASN A 276 -0.23 -27.20 -22.55
CA ASN A 276 -1.32 -27.22 -23.53
C ASN A 276 -0.92 -26.70 -24.92
N GLN A 277 0.38 -26.46 -25.13
CA GLN A 277 0.96 -26.17 -26.45
C GLN A 277 1.35 -27.49 -27.14
#